data_AF-A0A5D0VBJ9-F1
#
_entry.id   AF-A0A5D0VBJ9-F1
#
_cell.length_a   1.000
_cell.length_b   1.000
_cell.length_c   1.000
_cell.angle_alpha   90.00
_cell.angle_beta   90.00
_cell.angle_gamma   90.00
#
_symmetry.space_group_name_H-M   'P 1'
#
loop_
_entity.id
_entity.type
_entity.pdbx_description
1 polymer ?
#
loop_
_entity_poly.entity_id
_entity_poly.type
_entity_poly.pdbx_seq_one_letter_code
_entity_poly.pdbx_strand_id
1 'polypeptide(L)'
;MTSHSLNARLEGDSYFVTDLPLSEVRLMKDANYPWLMLVPRQSNLVEIIDLEEEDQMQLMREIALASRVMRKVTDCEKLNVGALGNQVSQLHVHIVARFRDDPAWPGPVWGAVAPMKYEAEKMEALIEQLRDAFSDEAAT
;
A
#
# COMPACT_ATOMS: atom_id res chain seq x y z
N MET A 1 -1.17 -1.77 25.98
CA MET A 1 -0.50 -2.04 24.69
C MET A 1 -1.28 -3.16 24.01
N THR A 2 -2.20 -2.79 23.12
CA THR A 2 -2.92 -3.75 22.28
C THR A 2 -1.94 -4.32 21.28
N SER A 3 -1.77 -5.65 21.28
CA SER A 3 -0.96 -6.35 20.29
C SER A 3 -1.69 -6.27 18.95
N HIS A 4 -1.18 -5.47 18.02
CA HIS A 4 -1.60 -5.52 16.62
C HIS A 4 -1.03 -6.79 15.98
N SER A 5 -1.85 -7.57 15.29
CA SER A 5 -1.40 -8.67 14.44
C SER A 5 -1.91 -8.45 13.02
N LEU A 6 -0.99 -8.53 12.05
CA LEU A 6 -1.35 -8.47 10.63
C LEU A 6 -2.17 -9.71 10.25
N ASN A 7 -3.22 -9.52 9.46
CA ASN A 7 -4.04 -10.60 8.95
C ASN A 7 -3.18 -11.52 8.06
N ALA A 8 -3.29 -12.84 8.26
CA ALA A 8 -2.48 -13.83 7.57
C ALA A 8 -2.58 -13.76 6.03
N ARG A 9 -3.72 -13.31 5.49
CA ARG A 9 -3.88 -13.11 4.04
C ARG A 9 -3.13 -11.88 3.56
N LEU A 10 -3.21 -10.75 4.28
CA LEU A 10 -2.42 -9.56 3.94
C LEU A 10 -0.93 -9.88 4.01
N GLU A 11 -0.49 -10.59 5.05
CA GLU A 11 0.90 -11.05 5.19
C GLU A 11 1.31 -11.98 4.03
N GLY A 12 0.49 -12.98 3.72
CA GLY A 12 0.72 -13.94 2.66
C GLY A 12 0.77 -13.33 1.26
N ASP A 13 -0.02 -12.29 1.00
CA ASP A 13 -0.18 -11.66 -0.31
C ASP A 13 0.75 -10.45 -0.51
N SER A 14 1.68 -10.16 0.40
CA SER A 14 2.53 -8.96 0.27
C SER A 14 3.92 -9.10 0.89
N TYR A 15 4.81 -8.17 0.55
CA TYR A 15 6.15 -8.02 1.12
C TYR A 15 6.21 -6.78 2.01
N PHE A 16 6.87 -6.87 3.17
CA PHE A 16 7.09 -5.71 4.05
C PHE A 16 8.06 -4.71 3.40
N VAL A 17 7.69 -3.42 3.39
CA VAL A 17 8.52 -2.32 2.91
C VAL A 17 9.11 -1.55 4.08
N THR A 18 8.28 -0.87 4.88
CA THR A 18 8.72 -0.07 6.02
C THR A 18 7.56 0.18 6.99
N ASP A 19 7.86 0.71 8.16
CA ASP A 19 6.87 1.27 9.08
C ASP A 19 6.79 2.80 8.95
N LEU A 20 5.57 3.33 8.90
CA LEU A 20 5.24 4.73 9.15
C LEU A 20 4.70 4.88 10.58
N PRO A 21 4.48 6.10 11.12
CA PRO A 21 4.01 6.29 12.50
C PRO A 21 2.77 5.45 12.87
N LEU A 22 1.77 5.39 12.00
CA LEU A 22 0.54 4.63 12.20
C LEU A 22 0.53 3.31 11.41
N SER A 23 0.93 3.32 10.14
CA SER A 23 0.72 2.19 9.23
C SER A 23 1.98 1.40 8.92
N GLU A 24 1.82 0.08 8.80
CA GLU A 24 2.78 -0.77 8.11
C GLU A 24 2.61 -0.60 6.59
N VAL A 25 3.70 -0.38 5.86
CA VAL A 25 3.72 -0.24 4.40
C VAL A 25 4.14 -1.57 3.78
N ARG A 26 3.31 -2.11 2.89
CA ARG A 26 3.53 -3.40 2.26
C ARG A 26 3.35 -3.33 0.74
N LEU A 27 4.16 -4.07 -0.01
CA LEU A 27 4.07 -4.22 -1.47
C LEU A 27 3.26 -5.47 -1.81
N MET A 28 2.15 -5.33 -2.53
CA MET A 28 1.33 -6.46 -2.98
C MET A 28 2.15 -7.41 -3.88
N LYS A 29 1.94 -8.73 -3.74
CA LYS A 29 2.52 -9.78 -4.60
C LYS A 29 1.83 -9.87 -5.96
N ASP A 30 1.67 -8.73 -6.62
CA ASP A 30 1.17 -8.63 -7.98
C ASP A 30 2.07 -7.67 -8.77
N ALA A 31 2.82 -8.22 -9.73
CA ALA A 31 3.74 -7.48 -10.58
C ALA A 31 3.07 -6.82 -11.78
N ASN A 32 1.75 -7.00 -11.97
CA ASN A 32 1.01 -6.27 -13.00
C ASN A 32 1.01 -4.76 -12.73
N TYR A 33 1.10 -4.34 -11.45
CA TYR A 33 1.03 -2.95 -11.02
C TYR A 33 1.97 -2.71 -9.83
N PRO A 34 2.69 -1.59 -9.75
CA PRO A 34 3.29 -1.15 -8.49
C PRO A 34 2.18 -0.79 -7.51
N TRP A 35 2.06 -1.57 -6.42
CA TRP A 35 0.89 -1.56 -5.55
C TRP A 35 1.27 -1.66 -4.07
N LEU A 36 1.15 -0.55 -3.36
CA LEU A 36 1.31 -0.49 -1.91
C LEU A 36 -0.01 -0.70 -1.17
N MET A 37 0.10 -1.24 0.04
CA MET A 37 -0.93 -1.23 1.06
C MET A 37 -0.41 -0.54 2.31
N LEU A 38 -1.22 0.34 2.89
CA LEU A 38 -1.04 0.85 4.24
C LEU A 38 -1.95 0.08 5.18
N VAL A 39 -1.40 -0.51 6.24
CA VAL A 39 -2.15 -1.25 7.26
C VAL A 39 -1.94 -0.57 8.61
N PRO A 40 -2.89 0.24 9.11
CA PRO A 40 -2.80 0.85 10.45
C PRO A 40 -2.55 -0.20 11.53
N ARG A 41 -1.50 0.00 12.34
CA ARG A 41 -1.04 -0.97 13.33
C ARG A 41 -1.80 -0.89 14.65
N GLN A 42 -3.13 -0.90 14.57
CA GLN A 42 -4.03 -1.00 15.73
C GLN A 42 -4.99 -2.17 15.58
N SER A 43 -5.36 -2.78 16.69
CA SER A 43 -6.22 -3.97 16.71
C SER A 43 -7.68 -3.62 16.38
N ASN A 44 -8.38 -4.54 15.72
CA ASN A 44 -9.84 -4.52 15.50
C ASN A 44 -10.38 -3.35 14.66
N LEU A 45 -9.53 -2.69 13.86
CA LEU A 45 -9.98 -1.70 12.88
C LEU A 45 -10.53 -2.39 11.64
N VAL A 46 -11.74 -2.01 11.22
CA VAL A 46 -12.36 -2.46 9.98
C VAL A 46 -12.48 -1.31 8.99
N GLU A 47 -12.98 -0.17 9.47
CA GLU A 47 -13.23 1.02 8.68
C GLU A 47 -12.30 2.17 9.10
N ILE A 48 -12.10 3.16 8.21
CA ILE A 48 -11.37 4.39 8.56
C ILE A 48 -12.03 5.09 9.76
N ILE A 49 -13.36 5.01 9.87
CA ILE A 49 -14.12 5.63 10.96
C ILE A 49 -13.97 4.91 12.31
N ASP A 50 -13.31 3.74 12.35
CA ASP A 50 -12.96 3.06 13.61
C ASP A 50 -11.70 3.66 14.26
N LEU A 51 -10.94 4.48 13.51
CA LEU A 51 -9.82 5.25 14.03
C LEU A 51 -10.31 6.47 14.80
N GLU A 52 -9.56 6.85 15.84
CA GLU A 52 -9.72 8.16 16.47
C GLU A 52 -9.41 9.29 15.47
N GLU A 53 -9.97 10.48 15.68
CA GLU A 53 -9.86 11.60 14.73
C GLU A 53 -8.40 11.96 14.40
N GLU A 54 -7.52 11.93 15.40
CA GLU A 54 -6.09 12.19 15.21
C GLU A 54 -5.43 11.13 14.29
N ASP A 55 -5.81 9.87 14.44
CA ASP A 55 -5.29 8.78 13.63
C ASP A 55 -5.89 8.76 12.22
N GLN A 56 -7.14 9.23 12.04
CA GLN A 56 -7.69 9.45 10.70
C GLN A 56 -6.89 10.53 9.95
N MET A 57 -6.55 11.63 10.63
CA MET A 57 -5.69 12.67 10.07
C MET A 57 -4.29 12.12 9.76
N GLN A 58 -3.72 11.31 10.66
CA GLN A 58 -2.42 10.69 10.46
C GLN A 58 -2.44 9.72 9.28
N LEU A 59 -3.47 8.88 9.15
CA LEU A 59 -3.65 7.99 8.00
C LEU A 59 -3.71 8.80 6.69
N MET A 60 -4.40 9.94 6.67
CA MET A 60 -4.44 10.79 5.48
C MET A 60 -3.06 11.37 5.12
N ARG A 61 -2.24 11.75 6.11
CA ARG A 61 -0.85 12.18 5.88
C ARG A 61 -0.01 11.04 5.29
N GLU A 62 -0.19 9.82 5.80
CA GLU A 62 0.53 8.64 5.32
C GLU A 62 0.10 8.22 3.91
N ILE A 63 -1.21 8.29 3.59
CA ILE A 63 -1.73 8.11 2.23
C ILE A 63 -1.09 9.11 1.28
N ALA A 64 -1.02 10.39 1.66
CA ALA A 64 -0.41 11.43 0.84
C ALA A 64 1.11 11.20 0.65
N LEU A 65 1.82 10.81 1.70
CA LEU A 65 3.25 10.47 1.66
C LEU A 65 3.51 9.29 0.72
N ALA A 66 2.84 8.15 0.94
CA ALA A 66 3.02 6.96 0.12
C ALA A 66 2.59 7.19 -1.33
N SER A 67 1.60 8.04 -1.57
CA SER A 67 1.22 8.50 -2.92
C SER A 67 2.35 9.28 -3.62
N ARG A 68 3.00 10.21 -2.92
CA ARG A 68 4.15 10.96 -3.47
C ARG A 68 5.33 10.04 -3.75
N VAL A 69 5.67 9.17 -2.79
CA VAL A 69 6.72 8.16 -2.94
C VAL A 69 6.45 7.26 -4.15
N MET A 70 5.25 6.71 -4.25
CA MET A 70 4.88 5.85 -5.38
C MET A 70 5.04 6.60 -6.70
N ARG A 71 4.53 7.82 -6.80
CA ARG A 71 4.67 8.64 -8.01
C ARG A 71 6.13 8.97 -8.34
N LYS A 72 6.97 9.26 -7.34
CA LYS A 72 8.41 9.54 -7.50
C LYS A 72 9.16 8.31 -8.01
N VAL A 73 8.87 7.12 -7.47
CA VAL A 73 9.55 5.87 -7.80
C VAL A 73 9.15 5.34 -9.18
N THR A 74 7.87 5.48 -9.54
CA THR A 74 7.34 4.82 -10.75
C THR A 74 7.07 5.75 -11.93
N ASP A 75 7.12 7.06 -11.72
CA ASP A 75 6.68 8.10 -12.68
C ASP A 75 5.29 7.80 -13.29
N CYS A 76 4.36 7.32 -12.45
CA CYS A 76 3.06 6.88 -12.94
C CYS A 76 2.19 8.03 -13.45
N GLU A 77 1.33 7.73 -14.42
CA GLU A 77 0.37 8.70 -14.98
C GLU A 77 -0.75 9.03 -13.98
N LYS A 78 -1.18 8.05 -13.18
CA LYS A 78 -2.28 8.22 -12.23
C LYS A 78 -2.09 7.31 -11.01
N LEU A 79 -2.57 7.78 -9.85
CA LEU A 79 -2.72 6.96 -8.66
C LEU A 79 -4.18 6.53 -8.46
N ASN A 80 -4.41 5.31 -8.03
CA ASN A 80 -5.66 4.87 -7.44
C ASN A 80 -5.46 4.64 -5.94
N VAL A 81 -6.36 5.17 -5.14
CA VAL A 81 -6.36 5.02 -3.68
C VAL A 81 -7.73 4.51 -3.25
N GLY A 82 -7.77 3.49 -2.40
CA GLY A 82 -9.03 2.93 -1.93
C GLY A 82 -8.89 2.06 -0.69
N ALA A 83 -9.81 2.23 0.26
CA ALA A 83 -10.08 1.28 1.33
C ALA A 83 -11.33 0.49 0.93
N LEU A 84 -11.21 -0.84 0.80
CA LEU A 84 -12.31 -1.71 0.35
C LEU A 84 -12.68 -2.73 1.43
N GLY A 85 -11.81 -3.70 1.71
CA GLY A 85 -12.00 -4.61 2.85
C GLY A 85 -13.06 -5.72 2.70
N ASN A 86 -13.74 -5.87 1.55
CA ASN A 86 -14.85 -6.84 1.38
C ASN A 86 -14.50 -8.31 1.73
N GLN A 87 -13.24 -8.72 1.55
CA GLN A 87 -12.77 -10.10 1.81
C GLN A 87 -11.85 -10.20 3.03
N VAL A 88 -11.15 -9.13 3.37
CA VAL A 88 -10.28 -9.04 4.54
C VAL A 88 -10.70 -7.80 5.30
N SER A 89 -11.34 -8.01 6.45
CA SER A 89 -11.94 -6.93 7.21
C SER A 89 -10.92 -6.01 7.87
N GLN A 90 -9.70 -6.47 8.17
CA GLN A 90 -8.69 -5.59 8.76
C GLN A 90 -8.45 -4.38 7.86
N LEU A 91 -8.59 -3.18 8.41
CA LEU A 91 -8.42 -1.93 7.69
C LEU A 91 -7.09 -1.90 6.94
N HIS A 92 -7.16 -1.67 5.63
CA HIS A 92 -6.01 -1.44 4.79
C HIS A 92 -6.38 -0.51 3.63
N VAL A 93 -5.43 0.33 3.23
CA VAL A 93 -5.61 1.31 2.15
C VAL A 93 -4.67 0.97 1.01
N HIS A 94 -5.23 0.73 -0.18
CA HIS A 94 -4.47 0.48 -1.39
C HIS A 94 -3.98 1.79 -2.00
N ILE A 95 -2.75 1.79 -2.52
CA ILE A 95 -2.14 2.87 -3.30
C ILE A 95 -1.49 2.23 -4.54
N VAL A 96 -2.08 2.46 -5.71
CA VAL A 96 -1.71 1.77 -6.95
C VAL A 96 -1.24 2.79 -7.99
N ALA A 97 -0.03 2.60 -8.50
CA ALA A 97 0.47 3.30 -9.68
C ALA A 97 -0.20 2.75 -10.95
N ARG A 98 -0.75 3.64 -11.79
CA ARG A 98 -1.49 3.31 -13.01
C ARG A 98 -0.84 3.93 -14.24
N PHE A 99 -0.93 3.20 -15.35
CA PHE A 99 -0.38 3.55 -16.66
C PHE A 99 -1.40 3.24 -17.75
N ARG A 100 -1.37 3.95 -18.88
CA ARG A 100 -2.35 3.71 -19.96
C ARG A 100 -2.24 2.34 -20.61
N ASP A 101 -1.07 1.72 -20.52
CA ASP A 101 -0.75 0.39 -21.03
C ASP A 101 -0.82 -0.70 -19.95
N ASP A 102 -1.25 -0.37 -18.73
CA ASP A 102 -1.45 -1.39 -17.69
C ASP A 102 -2.65 -2.31 -18.02
N PRO A 103 -2.63 -3.59 -17.59
CA PRO A 103 -3.62 -4.58 -18.01
C PRO A 103 -5.08 -4.27 -17.65
N ALA A 104 -5.33 -3.35 -16.72
CA ALA A 104 -6.66 -2.99 -16.26
C ALA A 104 -7.13 -1.61 -16.73
N TRP A 105 -6.30 -0.83 -17.43
CA TRP A 105 -6.66 0.52 -17.83
C TRP A 105 -7.85 0.54 -18.80
N PRO A 106 -8.84 1.45 -18.66
CA PRO A 106 -9.00 2.50 -17.63
C PRO A 106 -9.79 2.06 -16.39
N GLY A 107 -10.11 0.78 -16.27
CA GLY A 107 -10.86 0.21 -15.16
C GLY A 107 -10.05 0.02 -13.86
N PRO A 108 -10.72 -0.44 -12.80
CA PRO A 108 -10.08 -0.79 -11.54
C PRO A 108 -9.19 -2.04 -11.66
N VAL A 109 -8.12 -2.11 -10.86
CA VAL A 109 -7.19 -3.26 -10.86
C VAL A 109 -7.75 -4.50 -10.13
N TRP A 110 -8.66 -4.31 -9.18
CA TRP A 110 -9.15 -5.37 -8.29
C TRP A 110 -9.92 -6.44 -9.06
N GLY A 111 -9.29 -7.61 -9.22
CA GLY A 111 -9.89 -8.77 -9.92
C GLY A 111 -9.91 -8.65 -11.45
N ALA A 112 -9.21 -7.67 -12.03
CA ALA A 112 -9.18 -7.47 -13.48
C ALA A 112 -8.38 -8.56 -14.21
N VAL A 113 -7.24 -8.95 -13.63
CA VAL A 113 -6.34 -10.01 -14.16
C VAL A 113 -5.80 -10.84 -13.00
N ALA A 114 -5.27 -12.03 -13.32
CA ALA A 114 -4.59 -12.85 -12.32
C ALA A 114 -3.27 -12.18 -11.87
N PRO A 115 -2.91 -12.26 -10.57
CA PRO A 115 -1.66 -11.69 -10.08
C PRO A 115 -0.44 -12.23 -10.82
N MET A 116 0.45 -11.33 -11.23
CA MET A 116 1.71 -11.71 -11.85
C MET A 116 2.79 -11.85 -10.76
N LYS A 117 3.58 -12.92 -10.82
CA LYS A 117 4.71 -13.09 -9.90
C LYS A 117 5.83 -12.10 -10.25
N TYR A 118 6.40 -11.45 -9.25
CA TYR A 118 7.62 -10.69 -9.45
C TYR A 118 8.82 -11.61 -9.75
N GLU A 119 9.68 -11.15 -10.65
CA GLU A 119 11.08 -11.59 -10.68
C GLU A 119 11.78 -11.12 -9.41
N ALA A 120 12.54 -12.00 -8.75
CA ALA A 120 13.12 -11.72 -7.43
C ALA A 120 13.97 -10.44 -7.41
N GLU A 121 14.86 -10.28 -8.39
CA GLU A 121 15.73 -9.11 -8.50
C GLU A 121 14.94 -7.81 -8.69
N LYS A 122 13.86 -7.83 -9.50
CA LYS A 122 13.01 -6.65 -9.74
C LYS A 122 12.20 -6.29 -8.49
N MET A 123 11.72 -7.29 -7.76
CA MET A 123 11.03 -7.09 -6.48
C MET A 123 11.95 -6.45 -5.45
N GLU A 124 13.15 -7.00 -5.27
CA GLU A 124 14.12 -6.50 -4.30
C GLU A 124 14.52 -5.07 -4.61
N ALA A 125 14.84 -4.77 -5.88
CA ALA A 125 15.16 -3.42 -6.33
C ALA A 125 14.01 -2.44 -6.09
N LEU A 126 12.76 -2.83 -6.37
CA LEU A 126 11.59 -1.98 -6.12
C LEU A 126 11.39 -1.72 -4.61
N ILE A 127 11.55 -2.74 -3.76
CA ILE A 127 11.43 -2.59 -2.31
C ILE A 127 12.51 -1.65 -1.78
N GLU A 128 13.75 -1.77 -2.25
CA GLU A 128 14.86 -0.89 -1.87
C GLU A 128 14.60 0.56 -2.28
N GLN A 129 14.21 0.79 -3.54
CA GLN A 129 13.85 2.13 -4.03
C GLN A 129 12.71 2.76 -3.22
N LEU A 130 11.70 1.98 -2.85
CA LEU A 130 10.60 2.46 -2.00
C LEU A 130 11.11 2.84 -0.61
N ARG A 131 11.93 1.99 0.04
CA ARG A 131 12.51 2.27 1.37
C ARG A 131 13.34 3.54 1.38
N ASP A 132 14.19 3.73 0.38
CA ASP A 132 15.00 4.93 0.23
C ASP A 132 14.12 6.16 0.06
N ALA A 133 13.12 6.09 -0.83
CA ALA A 133 12.20 7.21 -1.07
C ALA A 133 11.34 7.57 0.15
N PHE A 134 10.90 6.59 0.96
CA PHE A 134 10.22 6.86 2.22
C PHE A 134 11.15 7.53 3.23
N SER A 135 12.42 7.14 3.28
CA SER A 135 13.42 7.73 4.18
C SER A 135 13.72 9.19 3.80
N ASP A 136 13.84 9.49 2.51
CA ASP A 136 14.04 10.85 1.98
C ASP A 136 12.88 11.80 2.33
N GLU A 137 11.64 11.38 2.06
CA GLU A 137 10.46 12.21 2.29
C GLU A 137 10.15 12.40 3.79
N ALA A 138 10.57 11.47 4.65
CA ALA A 138 10.47 11.64 6.11
C ALA A 138 11.48 12.66 6.67
N ALA A 139 12.56 12.94 5.93
CA ALA A 139 13.58 13.92 6.31
C ALA A 139 13.27 15.36 5.84
N THR A 140 12.18 15.56 5.09
CA THR A 140 11.77 16.84 4.49
C THR A 140 10.57 17.44 5.24
#